data_AF-A0A436DDQ7-F1
#
_entry.id   AF-A0A436DDQ7-F1
#
_cell.length_a   1.000
_cell.length_b   1.000
_cell.length_c   1.000
_cell.angle_alpha   90.00
_cell.angle_beta   90.00
_cell.angle_gamma   90.00
#
_symmetry.space_group_name_H-M   'P 1'
#
loop_
_entity.id
_entity.type
_entity.pdbx_description
1 polymer ?
#
loop_
_entity_poly.entity_id
_entity_poly.type
_entity_poly.pdbx_seq_one_letter_code
_entity_poly.pdbx_strand_id
1 'polypeptide(L)'
;MNSRLPPAWSKHLKTRSGPQIPQSKIVQPRAASLSHVQADDALLRQAFNLQQADRLAEAEALCQRVLARNPRHPLALYLLGTFALDLDDEMAIRCFERAVREAPQN
;
A
#
# COMPACT_ATOMS: atom_id res chain seq x y z
N MET A 1 14.24 33.24 47.93
CA MET A 1 15.62 32.95 47.48
C MET A 1 15.59 31.70 46.60
N ASN A 2 15.06 31.83 45.39
CA ASN A 2 15.80 31.89 44.11
C ASN A 2 16.39 30.55 43.65
N SER A 3 15.50 29.67 43.19
CA SER A 3 15.79 28.54 42.31
C SER A 3 16.25 29.06 40.95
N ARG A 4 17.55 28.95 40.66
CA ARG A 4 18.11 29.25 39.34
C ARG A 4 18.14 27.95 38.53
N LEU A 5 17.13 27.74 37.68
CA LEU A 5 17.19 26.76 36.59
C LEU A 5 17.28 27.51 35.24
N PRO A 6 18.21 27.13 34.35
CA PRO A 6 18.45 27.76 33.06
C PRO A 6 17.35 27.44 32.00
N PRO A 7 17.25 28.25 30.94
CA PRO A 7 16.03 28.40 30.13
C PRO A 7 15.99 27.45 28.94
N ALA A 8 15.25 26.34 29.06
CA ALA A 8 14.51 25.67 27.96
C ALA A 8 14.01 24.28 28.40
N TRP A 9 13.30 24.21 29.53
CA TRP A 9 12.31 23.16 29.71
C TRP A 9 11.02 23.61 29.07
N SER A 10 10.73 23.13 27.87
CA SER A 10 9.36 23.14 27.38
C SER A 10 9.20 22.11 26.29
N LYS A 11 8.36 21.12 26.60
CA LYS A 11 7.82 20.11 25.68
C LYS A 11 8.91 19.06 25.43
N HIS A 12 8.86 17.84 25.95
CA HIS A 12 7.93 16.79 25.53
C HIS A 12 7.83 15.72 26.62
N LEU A 13 6.63 15.64 27.19
CA LEU A 13 5.83 14.44 27.46
C LEU A 13 6.61 13.12 27.55
N LYS A 14 6.76 12.65 28.78
CA LYS A 14 7.13 11.29 29.13
C LYS A 14 5.86 10.43 29.19
N THR A 15 5.68 9.49 28.26
CA THR A 15 4.80 8.32 28.44
C THR A 15 5.35 7.09 27.69
N ARG A 16 5.97 6.21 28.47
CA ARG A 16 6.07 4.73 28.40
C ARG A 16 5.94 4.04 27.02
N SER A 17 7.06 3.46 26.59
CA SER A 17 7.18 2.44 25.56
C SER A 17 6.42 1.15 25.92
N GLY A 18 5.58 0.68 25.00
CA GLY A 18 5.12 -0.71 24.85
C GLY A 18 5.57 -1.24 23.47
N PRO A 19 5.57 -2.57 23.23
CA PRO A 19 6.13 -3.14 22.00
C PRO A 19 5.33 -2.65 20.78
N GLN A 20 6.03 -1.93 19.90
CA GLN A 20 5.49 -1.37 18.68
C GLN A 20 5.31 -2.50 17.66
N ILE A 21 4.13 -3.11 17.65
CA ILE A 21 3.61 -3.75 16.43
C ILE A 21 3.20 -2.57 15.52
N PRO A 22 3.78 -2.38 14.33
CA PRO A 22 3.29 -1.36 13.41
C PRO A 22 1.96 -1.84 12.84
N GLN A 23 0.89 -1.70 13.62
CA GLN A 23 -0.47 -1.76 13.11
C GLN A 23 -0.64 -0.57 12.18
N SER A 24 -0.60 -0.90 10.90
CA SER A 24 -1.14 -0.14 9.78
C SER A 24 -2.39 0.61 10.23
N LYS A 25 -2.24 1.93 10.34
CA LYS A 25 -3.30 2.89 10.64
C LYS A 25 -4.42 2.73 9.61
N ILE A 26 -5.37 1.87 9.91
CA ILE A 26 -6.69 1.82 9.27
C ILE A 26 -7.45 3.00 9.86
N VAL A 27 -7.22 4.17 9.26
CA VAL A 27 -8.11 5.31 9.35
C VAL A 27 -8.46 5.67 7.92
N GLN A 28 -9.56 5.10 7.41
CA GLN A 28 -10.23 5.68 6.26
C GLN A 28 -11.72 5.91 6.55
N PRO A 29 -12.23 7.12 6.23
CA PRO A 29 -13.64 7.45 6.29
C PRO A 29 -14.34 6.80 5.09
N ARG A 30 -15.32 5.93 5.38
CA ARG A 30 -15.97 4.99 4.46
C ARG A 30 -16.60 5.59 3.19
N ALA A 31 -16.76 6.91 3.11
CA ALA A 31 -17.30 7.61 1.93
C ALA A 31 -16.23 8.02 0.90
N ALA A 32 -15.04 8.47 1.34
CA ALA A 32 -13.92 8.75 0.43
C ALA A 32 -13.24 7.47 -0.05
N SER A 33 -13.46 6.37 0.68
CA SER A 33 -13.01 5.00 0.36
C SER A 33 -13.45 4.51 -1.00
N LEU A 34 -14.73 4.69 -1.29
CA LEU A 34 -15.34 4.15 -2.51
C LEU A 34 -14.88 4.92 -3.76
N SER A 35 -14.69 6.24 -3.64
CA SER A 35 -14.25 7.08 -4.76
C SER A 35 -12.81 6.78 -5.18
N HIS A 36 -11.91 6.50 -4.24
CA HIS A 36 -10.55 6.12 -4.62
C HIS A 36 -10.48 4.68 -5.13
N VAL A 37 -11.26 3.75 -4.58
CA VAL A 37 -11.36 2.38 -5.12
C VAL A 37 -11.81 2.41 -6.59
N GLN A 38 -12.81 3.24 -6.93
CA GLN A 38 -13.23 3.42 -8.33
C GLN A 38 -12.13 4.04 -9.22
N ALA A 39 -11.38 5.01 -8.69
CA ALA A 39 -10.26 5.60 -9.42
C ALA A 39 -9.10 4.61 -9.61
N ASP A 40 -8.85 3.75 -8.62
CA ASP A 40 -7.83 2.72 -8.64
C ASP A 40 -8.22 1.62 -9.66
N ASP A 41 -9.48 1.20 -9.70
CA ASP A 41 -10.03 0.30 -10.73
C ASP A 41 -9.80 0.84 -12.16
N ALA A 42 -9.98 2.14 -12.38
CA ALA A 42 -9.73 2.77 -13.67
C ALA A 42 -8.24 2.71 -14.06
N LEU A 43 -7.33 2.94 -13.10
CA LEU A 43 -5.89 2.82 -13.31
C LEU A 43 -5.48 1.37 -13.61
N LEU A 44 -6.09 0.38 -12.97
CA LEU A 44 -5.81 -1.04 -13.19
C LEU A 44 -6.32 -1.51 -14.56
N ARG A 45 -7.48 -1.02 -15.01
CA ARG A 45 -7.94 -1.25 -16.40
C ARG A 45 -6.96 -0.66 -17.41
N GLN A 46 -6.40 0.51 -17.13
CA GLN A 46 -5.38 1.10 -17.99
C GLN A 46 -4.08 0.27 -17.98
N ALA A 47 -3.65 -0.22 -16.81
CA ALA A 47 -2.50 -1.12 -16.69
C ALA A 47 -2.70 -2.40 -17.51
N PHE A 48 -3.90 -2.98 -17.51
CA PHE A 48 -4.22 -4.16 -18.32
C PHE A 48 -4.13 -3.90 -19.83
N ASN A 49 -4.59 -2.72 -20.29
CA ASN A 49 -4.43 -2.34 -21.70
C ASN A 49 -2.94 -2.14 -22.08
N LEU A 50 -2.14 -1.58 -21.17
CA LEU A 50 -0.70 -1.42 -21.38
C LEU A 50 0.04 -2.76 -21.40
N GLN A 51 -0.38 -3.71 -20.56
CA GLN A 51 0.12 -5.09 -20.60
C GLN A 51 -0.13 -5.73 -21.98
N GLN A 52 -1.35 -5.59 -22.54
CA GLN A 52 -1.64 -6.08 -23.89
C GLN A 52 -0.87 -5.35 -25.00
N ALA A 53 -0.42 -4.12 -24.73
CA ALA A 53 0.44 -3.36 -25.61
C ALA A 53 1.94 -3.67 -25.43
N ASP A 54 2.30 -4.70 -24.65
CA ASP A 54 3.68 -5.08 -24.30
C ASP A 54 4.43 -4.01 -23.47
N ARG A 55 3.71 -3.03 -22.92
CA ARG A 55 4.26 -1.92 -22.13
C ARG A 55 4.22 -2.23 -20.64
N LEU A 56 4.91 -3.30 -20.25
CA LEU A 56 4.93 -3.82 -18.87
C LEU A 56 5.42 -2.77 -17.86
N ALA A 57 6.45 -2.00 -18.19
CA ALA A 57 7.00 -0.98 -17.28
C ALA A 57 5.98 0.11 -16.88
N GLU A 58 5.11 0.50 -17.82
CA GLU A 58 4.08 1.51 -17.53
C GLU A 58 2.88 0.90 -16.81
N ALA A 59 2.53 -0.35 -17.13
CA ALA A 59 1.53 -1.11 -16.41
C ALA A 59 1.93 -1.31 -14.93
N GLU A 60 3.22 -1.61 -14.70
CA GLU A 60 3.80 -1.73 -13.37
C GLU A 60 3.73 -0.39 -12.61
N ALA A 61 4.13 0.72 -13.24
CA ALA A 61 4.06 2.04 -12.62
C ALA A 61 2.63 2.42 -12.19
N LEU A 62 1.61 2.05 -12.99
CA LEU A 62 0.21 2.24 -12.61
C LEU A 62 -0.19 1.36 -11.41
N CYS A 63 0.21 0.08 -11.41
CA CYS A 63 -0.06 -0.83 -10.29
C CYS A 63 0.62 -0.38 -8.99
N GLN A 64 1.86 0.12 -9.07
CA GLN A 64 2.58 0.70 -7.94
C GLN A 64 1.87 1.95 -7.37
N ARG A 65 1.32 2.82 -8.23
CA ARG A 65 0.53 3.99 -7.78
C ARG A 65 -0.73 3.57 -7.04
N VAL A 66 -1.38 2.48 -7.48
CA VAL A 66 -2.54 1.92 -6.77
C VAL A 66 -2.12 1.31 -5.44
N LEU A 67 -1.04 0.53 -5.40
CA LEU A 67 -0.53 -0.05 -4.15
C LEU A 67 -0.02 1.01 -3.15
N ALA A 68 0.49 2.14 -3.63
CA ALA A 68 0.87 3.25 -2.76
C ALA A 68 -0.34 3.85 -2.02
N ARG A 69 -1.54 3.77 -2.62
CA ARG A 69 -2.80 4.24 -2.02
C ARG A 69 -3.47 3.15 -1.22
N ASN A 70 -3.57 1.95 -1.79
CA ASN A 70 -4.13 0.77 -1.18
C ASN A 70 -3.16 -0.41 -1.32
N PRO A 71 -2.28 -0.63 -0.32
CA PRO A 71 -1.24 -1.66 -0.38
C PRO A 71 -1.81 -3.10 -0.33
N ARG A 72 -3.11 -3.25 -0.11
CA ARG A 72 -3.82 -4.54 -0.05
C ARG A 72 -4.76 -4.74 -1.25
N HIS A 73 -4.61 -3.95 -2.32
CA HIS A 73 -5.50 -4.07 -3.46
C HIS A 73 -5.26 -5.41 -4.20
N PRO A 74 -6.24 -6.32 -4.24
CA PRO A 74 -6.05 -7.68 -4.75
C PRO A 74 -5.69 -7.70 -6.23
N LEU A 75 -6.38 -6.92 -7.06
CA LEU A 75 -6.11 -6.84 -8.50
C LEU A 75 -4.71 -6.24 -8.82
N ALA A 76 -4.22 -5.29 -8.03
CA ALA A 76 -2.89 -4.72 -8.23
C ALA A 76 -1.78 -5.72 -7.87
N LEU A 77 -1.98 -6.49 -6.79
CA LEU A 77 -1.08 -7.59 -6.40
C LEU A 77 -1.07 -8.71 -7.46
N TYR A 78 -2.23 -9.02 -8.03
CA TYR A 78 -2.35 -9.98 -9.14
C TYR A 78 -1.57 -9.50 -10.37
N LEU A 79 -1.77 -8.25 -10.79
CA LEU A 79 -1.06 -7.70 -11.96
C LEU A 79 0.46 -7.64 -11.76
N LEU A 80 0.93 -7.28 -10.55
CA LEU A 80 2.35 -7.35 -10.20
C LEU A 80 2.89 -8.79 -10.23
N GLY A 81 2.09 -9.77 -9.79
CA GLY A 81 2.43 -11.19 -9.94
C GLY A 81 2.60 -11.57 -11.39
N THR A 82 1.69 -11.15 -12.28
CA THR A 82 1.83 -11.42 -13.72
C THR A 82 3.04 -10.74 -14.35
N PHE A 83 3.43 -9.54 -13.92
CA PHE A 83 4.65 -8.89 -14.41
C PHE A 83 5.93 -9.54 -13.89
N ALA A 84 5.87 -10.15 -12.70
CA ALA A 84 7.00 -10.86 -12.11
C ALA A 84 7.21 -12.25 -12.74
N LEU A 85 6.25 -12.81 -13.48
CA LEU A 85 6.38 -14.15 -14.09
C LEU A 85 7.60 -14.26 -15.03
N ASP A 86 7.90 -13.21 -15.79
CA ASP A 86 9.05 -13.23 -16.71
C ASP A 86 10.41 -13.02 -16.01
N LEU A 87 10.39 -12.61 -14.74
CA LEU A 87 11.59 -12.23 -13.98
C LEU A 87 11.92 -13.24 -12.88
N ASP A 88 10.92 -13.64 -12.09
CA ASP A 88 11.07 -14.51 -10.92
C ASP A 88 9.72 -15.16 -10.56
N ASP A 89 9.61 -16.46 -10.85
CA ASP A 89 8.42 -17.26 -10.58
C ASP A 89 8.08 -17.33 -9.08
N GLU A 90 9.09 -17.37 -8.20
CA GLU A 90 8.85 -17.41 -6.75
C GLU A 90 8.22 -16.11 -6.28
N MET A 91 8.67 -14.97 -6.80
CA MET A 91 8.12 -13.66 -6.49
C MET A 91 6.68 -13.52 -7.02
N ALA A 92 6.39 -14.04 -8.22
CA ALA A 92 5.04 -14.09 -8.78
C ALA A 92 4.09 -14.89 -7.87
N ILE A 93 4.49 -16.09 -7.45
CA ILE A 93 3.70 -16.95 -6.55
C ILE A 93 3.37 -16.21 -5.25
N ARG A 94 4.36 -15.55 -4.61
CA ARG A 94 4.11 -14.80 -3.36
C ARG A 94 3.11 -13.66 -3.55
N CYS A 95 3.16 -12.98 -4.70
CA CYS A 95 2.22 -11.93 -5.05
C CYS A 95 0.79 -12.48 -5.21
N PHE A 96 0.63 -13.61 -5.90
CA PHE A 96 -0.66 -14.27 -6.03
C PHE A 96 -1.22 -14.78 -4.69
N GLU A 97 -0.39 -15.38 -3.85
CA GLU A 97 -0.78 -15.83 -2.50
C GLU A 97 -1.30 -14.66 -1.65
N ARG A 98 -0.65 -13.50 -1.73
CA ARG A 98 -1.11 -12.28 -1.06
C ARG A 98 -2.42 -11.77 -1.64
N ALA A 99 -2.59 -11.79 -2.96
CA ALA A 99 -3.83 -11.36 -3.61
C ALA A 99 -5.03 -12.21 -3.15
N VAL A 100 -4.88 -13.54 -3.12
CA VAL A 100 -5.94 -14.47 -2.68
C VAL A 100 -6.27 -14.28 -1.20
N ARG A 101 -5.27 -14.03 -0.35
CA ARG A 101 -5.50 -13.76 1.08
C ARG A 101 -6.31 -12.49 1.33
N GLU A 102 -6.11 -11.45 0.53
CA GLU A 102 -6.80 -10.17 0.68
C GLU A 102 -8.20 -10.19 0.03
N ALA A 103 -8.43 -11.03 -0.99
CA ALA A 103 -9.75 -11.23 -1.61
C ALA A 103 -10.15 -12.72 -1.66
N PRO A 104 -10.50 -13.35 -0.52
CA PRO A 104 -10.87 -14.76 -0.46
C PRO A 104 -12.28 -15.08 -1.00
N GLN A 105 -12.96 -14.14 -1.67
CA GLN A 105 -14.37 -14.25 -2.08
C GLN A 105 -14.64 -13.88 -3.56
N ASN A 106 -13.61 -13.82 -4.41
CA ASN A 106 -13.83 -13.57 -5.84
C ASN A 106 -14.09 -14.86 -6.63
#